data_AF-A0A7Y5PGI3-F1
#
_entry.id   AF-A0A7Y5PGI3-F1
#
_cell.length_a   1.000
_cell.length_b   1.000
_cell.length_c   1.000
_cell.angle_alpha   90.00
_cell.angle_beta   90.00
_cell.angle_gamma   90.00
#
_symmetry.space_group_name_H-M   'P 1'
#
loop_
_entity.id
_entity.type
_entity.pdbx_description
1 polymer ?
#
loop_
_entity_poly.entity_id
_entity_poly.type
_entity_poly.pdbx_seq_one_letter_code
_entity_poly.pdbx_strand_id
1 'polypeptide(L)'
;MAHTHVGHALTAWPDTPGQKGLLDVARMEATVAAEHATYAVEGARNIASVKLHAGHVLHAVDPKLLPDGPGAGYGLTRALQGSAEHLGYAREVPDASVNLRAGLPAVIADLDALRRESQVMAVLARDARLSADETHVVTYAQDLARRSNLVVAGIDQAQRRLEALLTAEQPPYRPIARRYLFGVIRLPSGDWAFDPDLHKKQPGSHRSY
;
A
#
# COMPACT_ATOMS: atom_id res chain seq x y z
N MET A 1 1.40 -0.55 21.93
CA MET A 1 1.70 0.09 20.64
C MET A 1 1.78 -0.91 19.49
N ALA A 2 2.21 -2.15 19.72
CA ALA A 2 2.30 -3.16 18.65
C ALA A 2 1.00 -3.30 17.85
N HIS A 3 -0.12 -3.54 18.54
CA HIS A 3 -1.44 -3.64 17.90
C HIS A 3 -1.93 -2.34 17.26
N THR A 4 -1.45 -1.17 17.73
CA THR A 4 -1.78 0.11 17.10
C THR A 4 -1.13 0.22 15.73
N HIS A 5 0.13 -0.17 15.59
CA HIS A 5 0.81 -0.21 14.30
C HIS A 5 0.23 -1.27 13.36
N VAL A 6 -0.14 -2.46 13.86
CA VAL A 6 -0.96 -3.42 13.10
C VAL A 6 -2.27 -2.79 12.63
N GLY A 7 -2.93 -2.01 13.50
CA GLY A 7 -4.14 -1.28 13.18
C GLY A 7 -3.97 -0.20 12.11
N HIS A 8 -2.79 0.41 11.94
CA HIS A 8 -2.54 1.30 10.80
C HIS A 8 -2.53 0.57 9.46
N ALA A 9 -1.91 -0.62 9.44
CA ALA A 9 -1.92 -1.46 8.25
C ALA A 9 -3.33 -1.95 7.89
N LEU A 10 -4.14 -2.33 8.89
CA LEU A 10 -5.40 -3.05 8.67
C LEU A 10 -6.68 -2.23 8.82
N THR A 11 -6.70 -1.19 9.65
CA THR A 11 -7.96 -0.57 10.11
C THR A 11 -8.08 0.88 9.66
N ALA A 12 -7.07 1.71 9.92
CA ALA A 12 -7.10 3.11 9.52
C ALA A 12 -5.73 3.78 9.55
N TRP A 13 -5.47 4.62 8.55
CA TRP A 13 -4.37 5.56 8.52
C TRP A 13 -4.90 6.97 8.25
N PRO A 14 -4.40 8.04 8.88
CA PRO A 14 -4.94 9.40 8.68
C PRO A 14 -4.90 9.88 7.23
N ASP A 15 -3.81 9.54 6.51
CA ASP A 15 -3.54 10.10 5.19
C ASP A 15 -4.17 9.28 4.05
N THR A 16 -4.78 8.13 4.34
CA THR A 16 -5.40 7.30 3.30
C THR A 16 -6.79 7.81 2.91
N PRO A 17 -7.22 7.57 1.66
CA PRO A 17 -8.58 7.85 1.20
C PRO A 17 -9.63 7.17 2.09
N GLY A 18 -10.56 7.98 2.61
CA GLY A 18 -11.59 7.50 3.55
C GLY A 18 -11.03 6.95 4.87
N GLN A 19 -9.78 7.27 5.23
CA GLN A 19 -9.09 6.80 6.42
C GLN A 19 -9.12 5.27 6.58
N LYS A 20 -8.94 4.57 5.46
CA LYS A 20 -8.86 3.10 5.41
C LYS A 20 -7.51 2.60 5.89
N GLY A 21 -7.40 1.31 6.21
CA GLY A 21 -6.11 0.69 6.46
C GLY A 21 -5.21 0.77 5.20
N LEU A 22 -3.90 0.79 5.40
CA LEU A 22 -2.96 0.86 4.28
C LEU A 22 -3.06 -0.36 3.34
N LEU A 23 -3.30 -1.56 3.88
CA LEU A 23 -3.48 -2.77 3.05
C LEU A 23 -4.79 -2.74 2.25
N ASP A 24 -5.86 -2.18 2.81
CA ASP A 24 -7.12 -1.99 2.08
C ASP A 24 -6.93 -1.04 0.90
N VAL A 25 -6.19 0.06 1.10
CA VAL A 25 -5.87 1.00 0.02
C VAL A 25 -4.94 0.36 -1.01
N ALA A 26 -3.94 -0.40 -0.59
CA ALA A 26 -3.08 -1.14 -1.52
C ALA A 26 -3.91 -2.07 -2.41
N ARG A 27 -4.86 -2.81 -1.84
CA ARG A 27 -5.81 -3.66 -2.59
C ARG A 27 -6.65 -2.83 -3.57
N MET A 28 -7.24 -1.72 -3.13
CA MET A 28 -8.06 -0.86 -3.99
C MET A 28 -7.28 -0.37 -5.22
N GLU A 29 -6.07 0.17 -5.02
CA GLU A 29 -5.24 0.68 -6.10
C GLU A 29 -4.73 -0.46 -7.02
N ALA A 30 -4.38 -1.62 -6.45
CA ALA A 30 -3.97 -2.79 -7.22
C ALA A 30 -5.11 -3.33 -8.11
N THR A 31 -6.35 -3.34 -7.61
CA THR A 31 -7.52 -3.74 -8.40
C THR A 31 -7.72 -2.81 -9.59
N VAL A 32 -7.67 -1.49 -9.38
CA VAL A 32 -7.78 -0.50 -10.46
C VAL A 32 -6.65 -0.67 -11.49
N ALA A 33 -5.42 -0.89 -11.03
CA ALA A 33 -4.29 -1.19 -11.92
C ALA A 33 -4.53 -2.46 -12.75
N ALA A 34 -5.05 -3.54 -12.14
CA ALA A 34 -5.32 -4.80 -12.84
C ALA A 34 -6.46 -4.68 -13.87
N GLU A 35 -7.54 -3.96 -13.53
CA GLU A 35 -8.65 -3.68 -14.45
C GLU A 35 -8.15 -2.91 -15.69
N HIS A 36 -7.41 -1.82 -15.48
CA HIS A 36 -6.90 -1.03 -16.59
C HIS A 36 -5.83 -1.75 -17.39
N ALA A 37 -4.96 -2.53 -16.75
CA ALA A 37 -4.01 -3.36 -17.48
C ALA A 37 -4.73 -4.40 -18.37
N THR A 38 -5.86 -4.95 -17.92
CA THR A 38 -6.70 -5.84 -18.72
C THR A 38 -7.32 -5.11 -19.92
N TYR A 39 -7.89 -3.91 -19.70
CA TYR A 39 -8.43 -3.09 -20.80
C TYR A 39 -7.36 -2.68 -21.82
N ALA A 40 -6.11 -2.48 -21.37
CA ALA A 40 -4.99 -2.23 -22.27
C ALA A 40 -4.73 -3.42 -23.21
N VAL A 41 -4.85 -4.65 -22.72
CA VAL A 41 -4.71 -5.88 -23.54
C VAL A 41 -5.90 -6.07 -24.47
N GLU A 42 -7.13 -5.89 -23.99
CA GLU A 42 -8.35 -6.01 -24.80
C GLU A 42 -8.39 -4.97 -25.94
N GLY A 43 -7.89 -3.76 -25.64
CA GLY A 43 -7.76 -2.64 -26.58
C GLY A 43 -6.51 -2.68 -27.47
N ALA A 44 -5.74 -3.78 -27.50
CA ALA A 44 -4.42 -3.83 -28.15
C ALA A 44 -4.41 -3.45 -29.65
N ARG A 45 -5.54 -3.49 -30.34
CA ARG A 45 -5.68 -3.03 -31.74
C ARG A 45 -5.74 -1.50 -31.89
N ASN A 46 -5.82 -0.78 -30.79
CA ASN A 46 -5.84 0.68 -30.74
C ASN A 46 -4.78 1.17 -29.74
N ILE A 47 -3.61 1.55 -30.28
CA ILE A 47 -2.45 2.00 -29.48
C ILE A 47 -2.79 3.19 -28.58
N ALA A 48 -3.66 4.10 -29.01
CA ALA A 48 -4.10 5.20 -28.14
C ALA A 48 -4.87 4.69 -26.91
N SER A 49 -5.68 3.65 -27.07
CA SER A 49 -6.38 2.97 -25.97
C SER A 49 -5.39 2.29 -25.01
N VAL A 50 -4.38 1.61 -25.54
CA VAL A 50 -3.33 0.97 -24.71
C VAL A 50 -2.60 2.01 -23.87
N LYS A 51 -2.20 3.14 -24.49
CA LYS A 51 -1.49 4.24 -23.80
C LYS A 51 -2.35 4.94 -22.76
N LEU A 52 -3.65 5.10 -23.02
CA LEU A 52 -4.61 5.62 -22.06
C LEU A 52 -4.65 4.75 -20.80
N HIS A 53 -4.90 3.45 -20.99
CA HIS A 53 -5.01 2.52 -19.87
C HIS A 53 -3.69 2.28 -19.14
N ALA A 54 -2.55 2.26 -19.85
CA ALA A 54 -1.23 2.30 -19.21
C ALA A 54 -1.05 3.55 -18.33
N GLY A 55 -1.61 4.70 -18.74
CA GLY A 55 -1.69 5.89 -17.87
C GLY A 55 -2.45 5.65 -16.58
N HIS A 56 -3.63 5.04 -16.67
CA HIS A 56 -4.44 4.74 -15.49
C HIS A 56 -3.71 3.78 -14.53
N VAL A 57 -3.00 2.77 -15.08
CA VAL A 57 -2.13 1.90 -14.28
C VAL A 57 -1.04 2.72 -13.59
N LEU A 58 -0.35 3.62 -14.31
CA LEU A 58 0.70 4.45 -13.75
C LEU A 58 0.17 5.34 -12.62
N HIS A 59 -1.01 5.95 -12.79
CA HIS A 59 -1.66 6.74 -11.74
C HIS A 59 -1.97 5.89 -10.51
N ALA A 60 -2.65 4.75 -10.67
CA ALA A 60 -3.01 3.89 -9.53
C ALA A 60 -1.76 3.36 -8.79
N VAL A 61 -0.66 3.13 -9.51
CA VAL A 61 0.59 2.66 -8.90
C VAL A 61 1.36 3.78 -8.20
N ASP A 62 1.59 4.89 -8.90
CA ASP A 62 2.31 6.06 -8.40
C ASP A 62 1.73 7.38 -8.98
N PRO A 63 0.76 7.98 -8.26
CA PRO A 63 0.14 9.25 -8.65
C PRO A 63 1.13 10.41 -8.77
N LYS A 64 2.35 10.32 -8.20
CA LYS A 64 3.37 11.38 -8.36
C LYS A 64 3.94 11.41 -9.78
N LEU A 65 3.93 10.27 -10.47
CA LEU A 65 4.41 10.15 -11.85
C LEU A 65 3.33 10.53 -12.86
N LEU A 66 2.06 10.29 -12.52
CA LEU A 66 0.91 10.75 -13.28
C LEU A 66 -0.25 11.12 -12.34
N PRO A 67 -0.48 12.42 -12.07
CA PRO A 67 -1.45 12.87 -11.06
C PRO A 67 -2.91 12.55 -11.35
N ASP A 68 -3.28 12.42 -12.63
CA ASP A 68 -4.66 12.25 -13.05
C ASP A 68 -4.92 10.83 -13.53
N GLY A 69 -5.98 10.22 -13.01
CA GLY A 69 -6.43 8.89 -13.40
C GLY A 69 -7.51 8.34 -12.45
N PRO A 70 -8.08 7.17 -12.77
CA PRO A 70 -8.94 6.43 -11.87
C PRO A 70 -8.10 5.77 -10.78
N GLY A 71 -8.66 5.68 -9.58
CA GLY A 71 -7.96 5.21 -8.39
C GLY A 71 -8.36 6.01 -7.16
N ALA A 72 -7.77 5.68 -6.02
CA ALA A 72 -7.98 6.45 -4.80
C ALA A 72 -7.00 7.63 -4.66
N GLY A 73 -5.99 7.69 -5.54
CA GLY A 73 -5.00 8.76 -5.61
C GLY A 73 -3.92 8.67 -4.52
N TYR A 74 -3.83 7.55 -3.80
CA TYR A 74 -2.81 7.35 -2.75
C TYR A 74 -1.56 6.68 -3.30
N GLY A 75 -1.74 5.77 -4.26
CA GLY A 75 -0.68 5.01 -4.90
C GLY A 75 -0.41 3.66 -4.24
N LEU A 76 -0.43 2.60 -5.04
CA LEU A 76 -0.13 1.23 -4.63
C LEU A 76 1.23 1.10 -3.95
N THR A 77 2.29 1.67 -4.55
CA THR A 77 3.66 1.55 -4.03
C THR A 77 3.76 2.17 -2.64
N ARG A 78 3.13 3.34 -2.44
CA ARG A 78 3.10 4.04 -1.15
C ARG A 78 2.32 3.24 -0.10
N ALA A 79 1.17 2.67 -0.47
CA ALA A 79 0.35 1.87 0.43
C ALA A 79 1.06 0.59 0.90
N LEU A 80 1.73 -0.12 -0.01
CA LEU A 80 2.53 -1.31 0.32
C LEU A 80 3.71 -0.96 1.22
N GLN A 81 4.42 0.12 0.92
CA GLN A 81 5.51 0.62 1.76
C GLN A 81 5.04 0.94 3.19
N GLY A 82 4.00 1.77 3.33
CA GLY A 82 3.49 2.13 4.65
C GLY A 82 2.99 0.92 5.43
N SER A 83 2.37 -0.05 4.75
CA SER A 83 1.96 -1.31 5.38
C SER A 83 3.15 -2.07 5.95
N ALA A 84 4.21 -2.26 5.15
CA ALA A 84 5.44 -2.93 5.58
C ALA A 84 6.13 -2.19 6.75
N GLU A 85 6.24 -0.87 6.67
CA GLU A 85 6.84 -0.02 7.70
C GLU A 85 6.10 -0.13 9.04
N HIS A 86 4.76 -0.02 9.04
CA HIS A 86 4.00 -0.15 10.27
C HIS A 86 4.06 -1.55 10.86
N LEU A 87 4.06 -2.61 10.05
CA LEU A 87 4.29 -3.95 10.56
C LEU A 87 5.72 -4.10 11.13
N GLY A 88 6.71 -3.43 10.54
CA GLY A 88 8.06 -3.31 11.10
C GLY A 88 8.05 -2.68 12.49
N TYR A 89 7.39 -1.53 12.65
CA TYR A 89 7.26 -0.86 13.95
C TYR A 89 6.52 -1.72 14.96
N ALA A 90 5.46 -2.42 14.53
CA ALA A 90 4.70 -3.33 15.39
C ALA A 90 5.56 -4.44 15.98
N ARG A 91 6.58 -4.91 15.24
CA ARG A 91 7.55 -5.92 15.68
C ARG A 91 8.60 -5.36 16.64
N GLU A 92 8.98 -4.10 16.48
CA GLU A 92 10.14 -3.51 17.18
C GLU A 92 9.79 -2.95 18.55
N VAL A 93 8.57 -2.44 18.73
CA VAL A 93 8.14 -1.84 20.01
C VAL A 93 8.26 -2.81 21.20
N PRO A 94 8.53 -2.32 22.42
CA PRO A 94 8.74 -3.18 23.59
C PRO A 94 7.59 -4.14 23.88
N ASP A 95 6.34 -3.72 23.64
CA ASP A 95 5.13 -4.49 23.91
C ASP A 95 4.75 -5.47 22.79
N ALA A 96 5.60 -5.66 21.77
CA ALA A 96 5.36 -6.68 20.74
C ALA A 96 5.48 -8.09 21.31
N SER A 97 4.45 -8.92 21.06
CA SER A 97 4.42 -10.31 21.48
C SER A 97 5.47 -11.15 20.75
N VAL A 98 5.80 -12.32 21.30
CA VAL A 98 6.72 -13.28 20.66
C VAL A 98 6.19 -13.70 19.28
N ASN A 99 4.87 -13.88 19.15
CA ASN A 99 4.25 -14.31 17.90
C ASN A 99 4.33 -13.21 16.82
N LEU A 100 4.03 -11.94 17.15
CA LEU A 100 4.27 -10.82 16.22
C LEU A 100 5.74 -10.71 15.81
N ARG A 101 6.67 -10.83 16.77
CA ARG A 101 8.11 -10.74 16.48
C ARG A 101 8.60 -11.83 15.53
N ALA A 102 8.04 -13.03 15.64
CA ALA A 102 8.37 -14.18 14.82
C ALA A 102 7.67 -14.17 13.45
N GLY A 103 6.39 -13.79 13.39
CA GLY A 103 5.56 -13.94 12.19
C GLY A 103 5.58 -12.74 11.23
N LEU A 104 5.70 -11.51 11.76
CA LEU A 104 5.68 -10.31 10.91
C LEU A 104 6.81 -10.24 9.87
N PRO A 105 8.04 -10.74 10.10
CA PRO A 105 9.10 -10.71 9.08
C PRO A 105 8.68 -11.33 7.74
N ALA A 106 7.91 -12.43 7.77
CA ALA A 106 7.46 -13.10 6.55
C ALA A 106 6.38 -12.29 5.82
N VAL A 107 5.48 -11.62 6.54
CA VAL A 107 4.46 -10.74 5.93
C VAL A 107 5.13 -9.49 5.33
N ILE A 108 6.07 -8.88 6.06
CA ILE A 108 6.83 -7.71 5.60
C ILE A 108 7.59 -8.05 4.31
N ALA A 109 8.26 -9.20 4.26
CA ALA A 109 8.98 -9.64 3.08
C ALA A 109 8.07 -9.81 1.84
N ASP A 110 6.86 -10.36 2.03
CA ASP A 110 5.86 -10.45 0.95
C ASP A 110 5.46 -9.05 0.45
N LEU A 111 5.13 -8.13 1.36
CA LEU A 111 4.73 -6.76 1.02
C LEU A 111 5.84 -5.99 0.31
N ASP A 112 7.10 -6.17 0.72
CA ASP A 112 8.25 -5.56 0.06
C ASP A 112 8.50 -6.13 -1.34
N ALA A 113 8.24 -7.43 -1.55
CA ALA A 113 8.29 -8.02 -2.89
C ALA A 113 7.21 -7.42 -3.79
N LEU A 114 5.98 -7.30 -3.30
CA LEU A 114 4.87 -6.67 -4.03
C LEU A 114 5.15 -5.19 -4.32
N ARG A 115 5.79 -4.48 -3.39
CA ARG A 115 6.21 -3.10 -3.59
C ARG A 115 7.19 -3.00 -4.75
N ARG A 116 8.20 -3.87 -4.82
CA ARG A 116 9.14 -3.92 -5.95
C ARG A 116 8.43 -4.24 -7.27
N GLU A 117 7.49 -5.18 -7.26
CA GLU A 117 6.67 -5.49 -8.45
C GLU A 117 5.85 -4.29 -8.90
N SER A 118 5.25 -3.53 -7.98
CA SER A 118 4.53 -2.29 -8.31
C SER A 118 5.45 -1.24 -8.95
N GLN A 119 6.70 -1.13 -8.51
CA GLN A 119 7.68 -0.22 -9.14
C GLN A 119 8.03 -0.65 -10.57
N VAL A 120 8.13 -1.95 -10.84
CA VAL A 120 8.31 -2.48 -12.20
C VAL A 120 7.07 -2.16 -13.06
N MET A 121 5.86 -2.31 -12.51
CA MET A 121 4.63 -1.93 -13.21
C MET A 121 4.63 -0.43 -13.59
N ALA A 122 5.06 0.46 -12.71
CA ALA A 122 5.17 1.88 -13.03
C ALA A 122 6.10 2.15 -14.23
N VAL A 123 7.25 1.45 -14.28
CA VAL A 123 8.19 1.56 -15.41
C VAL A 123 7.54 1.07 -16.71
N LEU A 124 6.95 -0.13 -16.72
CA LEU A 124 6.29 -0.69 -17.90
C LEU A 124 5.14 0.19 -18.39
N ALA A 125 4.35 0.75 -17.47
CA ALA A 125 3.24 1.65 -17.79
C ALA A 125 3.74 2.96 -18.42
N ARG A 126 4.84 3.51 -17.91
CA ARG A 126 5.49 4.68 -18.51
C ARG A 126 6.05 4.35 -19.90
N ASP A 127 6.73 3.22 -20.05
CA ASP A 127 7.33 2.82 -21.33
C ASP A 127 6.26 2.55 -22.39
N ALA A 128 5.14 1.92 -22.03
CA ALA A 128 3.99 1.75 -22.91
C ALA A 128 3.43 3.09 -23.41
N ARG A 129 3.37 4.13 -22.55
CA ARG A 129 2.92 5.46 -22.96
C ARG A 129 3.87 6.13 -23.93
N LEU A 130 5.17 6.01 -23.68
CA LEU A 130 6.21 6.76 -24.39
C LEU A 130 6.71 6.07 -25.67
N SER A 131 6.57 4.75 -25.78
CA SER A 131 7.04 4.00 -26.94
C SER A 131 6.33 4.44 -28.22
N ALA A 132 7.10 4.61 -29.30
CA ALA A 132 6.59 4.77 -30.66
C ALA A 132 6.44 3.42 -31.39
N ASP A 133 7.01 2.34 -30.84
CA ASP A 133 6.90 0.99 -31.38
C ASP A 133 5.64 0.32 -30.86
N GLU A 134 4.69 0.05 -31.77
CA GLU A 134 3.40 -0.56 -31.47
C GLU A 134 3.54 -1.98 -30.89
N THR A 135 4.54 -2.73 -31.34
CA THR A 135 4.79 -4.09 -30.85
C THR A 135 5.24 -4.05 -29.40
N HIS A 136 6.16 -3.14 -29.06
CA HIS A 136 6.56 -2.91 -27.67
C HIS A 136 5.38 -2.48 -26.79
N VAL A 137 4.53 -1.58 -27.27
CA VAL A 137 3.34 -1.13 -26.53
C VAL A 137 2.44 -2.31 -26.15
N VAL A 138 2.17 -3.22 -27.09
CA VAL A 138 1.35 -4.40 -26.84
C VAL A 138 2.05 -5.37 -25.87
N THR A 139 3.36 -5.61 -26.02
CA THR A 139 4.12 -6.45 -25.09
C THR A 139 4.09 -5.90 -23.66
N TYR A 140 4.31 -4.59 -23.48
CA TYR A 140 4.23 -3.96 -22.17
C TYR A 140 2.84 -4.08 -21.55
N ALA A 141 1.77 -3.94 -22.34
CA ALA A 141 0.41 -4.11 -21.85
C ALA A 141 0.14 -5.53 -21.33
N GLN A 142 0.63 -6.56 -22.05
CA GLN A 142 0.50 -7.96 -21.62
C GLN A 142 1.26 -8.23 -20.31
N ASP A 143 2.46 -7.68 -20.17
CA ASP A 143 3.25 -7.82 -18.95
C ASP A 143 2.66 -7.04 -17.77
N LEU A 144 2.09 -5.86 -18.01
CA LEU A 144 1.32 -5.11 -17.01
C LEU A 144 0.12 -5.93 -16.52
N ALA A 145 -0.66 -6.53 -17.41
CA ALA A 145 -1.83 -7.31 -17.02
C ALA A 145 -1.43 -8.52 -16.17
N ARG A 146 -0.38 -9.24 -16.59
CA ARG A 146 0.16 -10.38 -15.84
C ARG A 146 0.63 -9.97 -14.43
N ARG A 147 1.45 -8.91 -14.34
CA ARG A 147 2.02 -8.45 -13.07
C ARG A 147 0.97 -7.87 -12.14
N SER A 148 0.03 -7.09 -12.66
CA SER A 148 -1.06 -6.50 -11.85
C SER A 148 -1.90 -7.59 -11.18
N ASN A 149 -2.25 -8.64 -11.93
CA ASN A 149 -2.98 -9.79 -11.38
C ASN A 149 -2.17 -10.55 -10.30
N LEU A 150 -0.85 -10.73 -10.51
CA LEU A 150 0.03 -11.31 -9.49
C LEU A 150 0.11 -10.45 -8.23
N VAL A 151 0.15 -9.12 -8.37
CA VAL A 151 0.19 -8.20 -7.23
C VAL A 151 -1.11 -8.26 -6.44
N VAL A 152 -2.28 -8.25 -7.10
CA VAL A 152 -3.58 -8.42 -6.42
C VAL A 152 -3.60 -9.74 -5.63
N ALA A 153 -3.26 -10.85 -6.28
CA ALA A 153 -3.23 -12.16 -5.63
C ALA A 153 -2.23 -12.23 -4.46
N GLY A 154 -1.09 -11.54 -4.60
CA GLY A 154 -0.07 -11.46 -3.56
C GLY A 154 -0.52 -10.63 -2.36
N ILE A 155 -1.23 -9.53 -2.56
CA ILE A 155 -1.84 -8.74 -1.47
C ILE A 155 -2.83 -9.62 -0.70
N ASP A 156 -3.65 -10.40 -1.40
CA ASP A 156 -4.59 -11.33 -0.78
C ASP A 156 -3.89 -12.38 0.08
N GLN A 157 -2.77 -12.91 -0.42
CA GLN A 157 -1.97 -13.88 0.31
C GLN A 157 -1.31 -13.27 1.55
N ALA A 158 -0.71 -12.08 1.42
CA ALA A 158 -0.08 -11.38 2.53
C ALA A 158 -1.12 -11.04 3.62
N GLN A 159 -2.30 -10.59 3.22
CA GLN A 159 -3.41 -10.32 4.14
C GLN A 159 -3.86 -11.58 4.87
N ARG A 160 -4.10 -12.70 4.17
CA ARG A 160 -4.45 -13.98 4.81
C ARG A 160 -3.37 -14.47 5.79
N ARG A 161 -2.08 -14.30 5.44
CA ARG A 161 -0.97 -14.64 6.34
C ARG A 161 -0.99 -13.77 7.60
N LEU A 162 -1.24 -12.48 7.45
CA LEU A 162 -1.35 -11.56 8.58
C LEU A 162 -2.57 -11.90 9.46
N GLU A 163 -3.73 -12.19 8.88
CA GLU A 163 -4.93 -12.60 9.62
C GLU A 163 -4.71 -13.90 10.41
N ALA A 164 -4.04 -14.89 9.82
CA ALA A 164 -3.66 -16.12 10.49
C ALA A 164 -2.71 -15.85 11.67
N LEU A 165 -1.72 -14.97 11.47
CA LEU A 165 -0.80 -14.56 12.54
C LEU A 165 -1.54 -13.90 13.70
N LEU A 166 -2.44 -12.96 13.41
CA LEU A 166 -3.19 -12.19 14.40
C LEU A 166 -4.23 -13.03 15.16
N THR A 167 -4.79 -14.05 14.49
CA THR A 167 -5.68 -15.03 15.12
C THR A 167 -4.93 -15.89 16.15
N ALA A 168 -3.64 -16.14 15.93
CA ALA A 168 -2.79 -16.91 16.83
C ALA A 168 -2.23 -16.10 18.02
N GLU A 169 -2.45 -14.78 18.09
CA GLU A 169 -2.03 -13.95 19.22
C GLU A 169 -2.67 -14.39 20.54
N GLN A 170 -1.97 -14.17 21.65
CA GLN A 170 -2.48 -14.42 23.00
C GLN A 170 -2.30 -13.16 23.89
N PRO A 171 -3.38 -12.45 24.25
CA PRO A 171 -4.76 -12.65 23.78
C PRO A 171 -4.89 -12.35 22.28
N PRO A 172 -5.92 -12.89 21.59
CA PRO A 172 -6.13 -12.62 20.17
C PRO A 172 -6.19 -11.13 19.86
N TYR A 173 -5.67 -10.74 18.70
CA TYR A 173 -5.74 -9.36 18.23
C TYR A 173 -7.20 -8.88 18.23
N ARG A 174 -7.39 -7.64 18.69
CA ARG A 174 -8.67 -6.94 18.61
C ARG A 174 -8.46 -5.63 17.85
N PRO A 175 -9.31 -5.32 16.85
CA PRO A 175 -9.25 -4.05 16.16
C PRO A 175 -9.23 -2.88 17.15
N ILE A 176 -8.24 -2.01 17.01
CA ILE A 176 -8.11 -0.81 17.81
C ILE A 176 -9.09 0.24 17.28
N ALA A 177 -9.86 0.88 18.16
CA ALA A 177 -10.79 1.93 17.74
C ALA A 177 -10.03 3.08 17.07
N ARG A 178 -10.57 3.61 15.95
CA ARG A 178 -9.93 4.62 15.10
C ARG A 178 -9.32 5.80 15.86
N ARG A 179 -10.02 6.31 16.89
CA ARG A 179 -9.54 7.41 17.74
C ARG A 179 -8.15 7.17 18.37
N TYR A 180 -7.77 5.92 18.60
CA TYR A 180 -6.48 5.54 19.18
C TYR A 180 -5.40 5.25 18.14
N LEU A 181 -5.77 5.14 16.86
CA LEU A 181 -4.82 5.00 15.76
C LEU A 181 -4.22 6.38 15.42
N PHE A 182 -5.04 7.44 15.43
CA PHE A 182 -4.61 8.76 14.97
C PHE A 182 -3.88 9.62 16.01
N GLY A 183 -3.47 9.04 17.14
CA GLY A 183 -2.72 9.73 18.19
C GLY A 183 -1.30 9.21 18.36
N VAL A 184 -0.81 8.33 17.49
CA VAL A 184 0.54 7.76 17.63
C VAL A 184 1.59 8.76 17.13
N ILE A 185 2.55 9.10 17.99
CA ILE A 185 3.71 9.95 17.66
C ILE A 185 5.02 9.21 17.92
N ARG A 186 6.06 9.57 17.16
CA ARG A 186 7.44 9.13 17.41
C ARG A 186 8.20 10.23 18.15
N LEU A 187 8.72 9.92 19.34
CA LEU A 187 9.50 10.83 20.17
C LEU A 187 10.92 11.01 19.62
N PRO A 188 11.63 12.10 19.98
CA PRO A 188 13.05 12.28 19.62
C PRO A 188 13.96 11.15 20.10
N SER A 189 13.59 10.45 21.19
CA SER A 189 14.29 9.25 21.67
C SER A 189 14.20 8.06 20.70
N GLY A 190 13.28 8.13 19.73
CA GLY A 190 12.93 7.02 18.84
C GLY A 190 11.73 6.21 19.32
N ASP A 191 11.30 6.39 20.57
CA ASP A 191 10.17 5.68 21.17
C ASP A 191 8.83 6.11 20.59
N TRP A 192 7.85 5.21 20.66
CA TRP A 192 6.47 5.49 20.24
C TRP A 192 5.59 5.82 21.45
N ALA A 193 4.84 6.92 21.35
CA ALA A 193 3.93 7.38 22.37
C ALA A 193 2.53 7.68 21.79
N PHE A 194 1.55 7.83 22.68
CA PHE A 194 0.19 8.24 22.32
C PHE A 194 -0.08 9.67 22.81
N ASP A 195 -0.45 10.54 21.90
CA ASP A 195 -0.90 11.92 22.15
C ASP A 195 -2.40 12.03 21.83
N PRO A 196 -3.26 12.13 22.87
CA PRO A 196 -4.71 12.20 22.68
C PRO A 196 -5.15 13.49 21.99
N ASP A 197 -4.32 14.53 21.94
CA ASP A 197 -4.65 15.83 21.37
C ASP A 197 -3.97 16.05 20.01
N LEU A 198 -3.31 15.03 19.44
CA LEU A 198 -2.59 15.16 18.17
C LEU A 198 -3.48 15.75 17.04
N HIS A 199 -4.73 15.32 16.97
CA HIS A 199 -5.71 15.78 15.99
C HIS A 199 -6.22 17.21 16.24
N LYS A 200 -5.98 17.80 17.42
CA LYS A 200 -6.31 19.19 17.76
C LYS A 200 -5.15 20.14 17.51
N LYS A 201 -3.93 19.61 17.39
CA LYS A 201 -2.74 20.40 17.10
C LYS A 201 -2.74 20.76 15.61
N GLN A 202 -3.14 22.00 15.30
CA GLN A 202 -3.07 22.53 13.93
C GLN A 202 -1.63 22.46 13.39
N PRO A 203 -1.42 22.22 12.09
CA PRO A 203 -0.10 22.33 11.49
C PRO A 203 0.36 23.80 11.58
N GLY A 204 1.26 24.09 12.54
CA GLY A 204 1.80 25.43 12.77
C GLY A 204 2.13 25.78 14.23
N SER A 205 1.63 25.04 15.23
CA SER A 205 1.95 25.35 16.64
C SER A 205 3.17 24.58 17.15
N HIS A 206 4.36 24.85 16.61
CA HIS A 206 5.59 24.52 17.33
C HIS A 206 5.74 25.52 18.48
N ARG A 207 5.35 25.13 19.69
CA ARG A 207 5.95 25.68 20.90
C ARG A 207 7.14 24.81 21.24
N SER A 208 8.32 25.34 20.93
CA SER A 208 9.60 24.88 21.47
C SER A 208 9.52 24.81 22.99
N TYR A 209 9.95 23.68 23.54
CA TYR A 209 10.50 23.58 24.90
C TYR A 209 11.79 22.77 24.80
#